data_AF-A0A523CXD4-F1
#
_entry.id   AF-A0A523CXD4-F1
#
_cell.length_a   1.000
_cell.length_b   1.000
_cell.length_c   1.000
_cell.angle_alpha   90.00
_cell.angle_beta   90.00
_cell.angle_gamma   90.00
#
_symmetry.space_group_name_H-M   'P 1'
#
loop_
_entity.id
_entity.type
_entity.pdbx_description
1 polymer ?
#
loop_
_entity_poly.entity_id
_entity_poly.type
_entity_poly.pdbx_seq_one_letter_code
_entity_poly.pdbx_strand_id
1 'polypeptide(L)' 'MAFQAAVYTNDLAVARDTIKRLDASTVLVNDHTAFRVDWMPFAGRRTSGYGIGGIGYTMHDMVQHKMAVFK' A
#
# COMPACT_ATOMS: atom_id res chain seq x y z
N MET A 1 -14.45 3.93 3.96
CA MET A 1 -13.63 3.82 2.74
C MET A 1 -12.25 4.37 3.09
N ALA A 2 -11.16 3.62 2.83
CA ALA A 2 -9.79 3.96 3.22
C ALA A 2 -8.82 3.46 2.13
N PHE A 3 -8.29 4.36 1.30
CA PHE A 3 -7.42 3.98 0.18
C PHE A 3 -6.02 4.59 0.36
N GLN A 4 -5.74 5.71 -0.29
CA GLN A 4 -4.55 6.51 -0.06
C GLN A 4 -4.90 7.81 0.65
N ALA A 5 -3.93 8.39 1.35
CA ALA A 5 -4.05 9.72 1.94
C ALA A 5 -2.76 10.51 1.71
N ALA A 6 -2.85 11.83 1.85
CA ALA A 6 -1.71 12.73 1.72
C ALA A 6 -1.67 13.73 2.88
N VAL A 7 -0.47 14.15 3.26
CA VAL A 7 -0.22 15.20 4.24
C VAL A 7 0.84 16.15 3.69
N TYR A 8 0.56 17.46 3.73
CA TYR A 8 1.51 18.50 3.34
C TYR A 8 2.03 19.17 4.60
N THR A 9 3.30 18.98 4.90
CA THR A 9 3.95 19.53 6.10
C THR A 9 5.47 19.56 5.93
N ASN A 10 6.10 20.55 6.55
CA ASN A 10 7.56 20.61 6.71
C ASN A 10 8.02 20.07 8.07
N ASP A 11 7.07 19.74 8.96
CA ASP A 11 7.36 19.18 10.29
C ASP A 11 7.32 17.63 10.23
N LEU A 12 8.48 17.02 10.49
CA LEU A 12 8.65 15.58 10.51
C LEU A 12 7.87 14.88 11.65
N ALA A 13 7.69 15.54 12.79
CA ALA A 13 6.91 15.00 13.89
C ALA A 13 5.43 14.89 13.49
N VAL A 14 4.90 15.95 12.86
CA VAL A 14 3.53 15.96 12.31
C VAL A 14 3.37 14.89 11.23
N ALA A 15 4.33 14.77 10.30
CA ALA A 15 4.29 13.74 9.26
C ALA A 15 4.23 12.34 9.86
N ARG A 16 5.11 12.03 10.82
CA ARG A 16 5.18 10.72 11.49
C ARG A 16 3.93 10.38 12.29
N ASP A 17 3.38 11.35 13.03
CA ASP A 17 2.13 11.16 13.76
C ASP A 17 0.96 10.90 12.80
N THR A 18 0.87 11.70 11.73
CA THR A 18 -0.17 11.58 10.71
C THR A 18 -0.13 10.21 10.01
N ILE A 19 1.06 9.74 9.62
CA ILE A 19 1.27 8.40 9.01
C ILE A 19 0.74 7.28 9.91
N LYS A 20 0.89 7.40 11.24
CA LYS A 20 0.44 6.36 12.19
C LYS A 20 -1.08 6.40 12.41
N ARG A 21 -1.68 7.58 12.36
CA ARG A 21 -3.09 7.80 12.72
C ARG A 21 -4.05 7.63 11.56
N LEU A 22 -3.61 7.95 10.34
CA LEU A 22 -4.45 7.80 9.15
C LEU A 22 -4.65 6.32 8.83
N ASP A 23 -5.91 5.89 8.77
CA ASP A 23 -6.23 4.58 8.23
C ASP A 23 -6.25 4.66 6.71
N ALA A 24 -5.06 4.54 6.11
CA ALA A 24 -4.82 4.41 4.68
C ALA A 24 -3.76 3.33 4.44
N SER A 25 -3.74 2.72 3.27
CA SER A 25 -2.67 1.78 2.89
C SER A 25 -1.35 2.51 2.65
N THR A 26 -1.42 3.72 2.10
CA THR A 26 -0.29 4.59 1.77
C THR A 26 -0.62 6.01 2.19
N VAL A 27 0.33 6.66 2.89
CA VAL A 27 0.27 8.08 3.24
C VAL A 27 1.43 8.78 2.53
N LEU A 28 1.10 9.67 1.60
CA LEU A 28 2.08 10.47 0.87
C LEU A 28 2.39 11.76 1.65
N VAL A 29 3.67 12.11 1.73
CA VAL A 29 4.12 13.35 2.40
C VAL A 29 4.58 14.32 1.32
N ASN A 30 3.95 15.49 1.28
CA ASN A 30 4.22 16.55 0.29
C ASN A 30 4.01 16.11 -1.17
N ASP A 31 3.12 15.14 -1.38
CA ASP A 31 2.69 14.70 -2.71
C ASP A 31 1.20 14.36 -2.72
N HIS A 32 0.60 14.32 -3.90
CA HIS A 32 -0.82 14.13 -4.13
C HIS A 32 -1.22 12.64 -4.13
N THR A 33 -2.47 12.35 -3.75
CA THR A 33 -2.99 10.97 -3.62
C THR A 33 -3.17 10.21 -4.95
N ALA A 34 -2.90 10.83 -6.09
CA ALA A 34 -2.92 10.14 -7.38
C ALA A 34 -1.53 9.63 -7.78
N PHE A 35 -0.48 10.00 -7.03
CA PHE A 35 0.85 9.49 -7.27
C PHE A 35 0.85 7.96 -7.13
N ARG A 36 1.35 7.30 -8.16
CA ARG A 36 1.45 5.86 -8.24
C ARG A 36 2.62 5.49 -9.15
N VAL A 37 3.35 4.47 -8.72
CA VAL A 37 4.33 3.76 -9.56
C VAL A 37 3.97 2.28 -9.58
N ASP A 38 4.11 1.61 -10.72
CA ASP A 38 3.51 0.28 -10.93
C ASP A 38 4.09 -0.84 -10.07
N TRP A 39 5.29 -0.65 -9.54
CA TRP A 39 5.97 -1.61 -8.69
C TRP A 39 5.69 -1.43 -7.20
N MET A 40 5.11 -0.28 -6.79
CA MET A 40 4.82 -0.03 -5.37
C MET A 40 3.65 -0.89 -4.89
N PRO A 41 3.61 -1.27 -3.59
CA PRO A 41 2.43 -1.88 -2.99
C PRO A 41 1.24 -0.92 -3.09
N PHE A 42 0.15 -1.39 -3.68
CA PHE A 42 -1.05 -0.59 -3.91
C PHE A 42 -2.28 -1.35 -3.41
N ALA A 43 -2.77 -0.96 -2.24
CA ALA A 43 -3.86 -1.66 -1.58
C ALA A 43 -4.96 -0.71 -1.13
N GLY A 44 -6.19 -1.20 -0.99
CA GLY A 44 -7.25 -0.53 -0.25
C GLY A 44 -7.47 -1.19 1.10
N ARG A 45 -7.87 -0.42 2.11
CA ARG A 45 -8.29 -0.91 3.42
C ARG A 45 -9.81 -0.84 3.57
N ARG A 46 -10.34 -1.65 4.49
CA ARG A 46 -11.79 -1.77 4.75
C ARG A 46 -12.55 -2.12 3.47
N THR A 47 -13.49 -1.28 3.07
CA THR A 47 -14.30 -1.46 1.87
C THR A 47 -13.63 -0.99 0.57
N SER A 48 -12.40 -0.47 0.64
CA SER A 48 -11.71 0.10 -0.53
C SER A 48 -10.90 -0.90 -1.35
N GLY A 49 -10.75 -2.14 -0.89
CA GLY A 49 -10.00 -3.15 -1.62
C GLY A 49 -9.76 -4.42 -0.82
N TYR A 50 -9.28 -5.44 -1.52
CA TYR A 50 -8.83 -6.72 -0.98
C TYR A 50 -7.54 -7.12 -1.69
N GLY A 51 -6.57 -7.65 -0.95
CA GLY A 51 -5.24 -7.97 -1.48
C GLY A 51 -4.33 -6.75 -1.66
N ILE A 52 -3.15 -6.99 -2.24
CA ILE A 52 -2.13 -5.97 -2.48
C ILE A 52 -1.78 -5.99 -3.97
N GLY A 53 -2.04 -4.86 -4.65
CA GLY A 53 -1.63 -4.64 -6.03
C GLY A 53 -0.17 -4.21 -6.14
N GLY A 54 0.28 -4.06 -7.39
CA GLY A 54 1.68 -3.82 -7.75
C GLY A 54 2.32 -5.09 -8.31
N ILE A 55 3.19 -4.94 -9.30
CA ILE A 55 3.64 -6.07 -10.16
C ILE A 55 4.08 -7.28 -9.33
N GLY A 56 5.00 -7.10 -8.37
CA GLY A 56 5.50 -8.21 -7.54
C GLY A 56 4.45 -8.83 -6.61
N TYR A 57 3.57 -8.01 -6.03
CA TYR A 57 2.52 -8.47 -5.10
C TYR A 57 1.44 -9.24 -5.84
N THR A 58 1.02 -8.72 -7.00
CA THR A 58 0.05 -9.37 -7.87
C THR A 58 0.61 -10.68 -8.45
N MET A 59 1.89 -10.72 -8.84
CA MET A 59 2.53 -11.97 -9.25
C MET A 59 2.50 -13.01 -8.13
N HIS A 60 2.79 -12.63 -6.89
CA HIS A 60 2.71 -13.54 -5.75
C HIS A 60 1.29 -14.08 -5.52
N ASP A 61 0.27 -13.22 -5.59
CA ASP A 61 -1.13 -13.63 -5.40
C ASP A 61 -1.68 -14.48 -6.57
N MET A 62 -1.14 -14.30 -7.78
CA MET A 62 -1.56 -15.03 -8.98
C MET A 62 -0.75 -16.32 -9.22
N VAL A 63 0.33 -16.55 -8.49
CA VAL A 63 1.14 -17.78 -8.60
C VAL A 63 0.57 -18.88 -7.70
N GLN A 64 0.45 -20.08 -8.26
CA GLN A 64 0.09 -21.29 -7.50
C GLN A 64 1.35 -22.09 -7.20
N HIS A 65 1.69 -22.25 -5.92
CA HIS A 65 2.85 -23.04 -5.51
C HIS A 65 2.56 -24.54 -5.63
N LYS A 66 3.49 -25.27 -6.25
CA LYS A 66 3.45 -26.73 -6.34
C LYS A 66 4.55 -27.33 -5.48
N MET A 67 4.18 -28.13 -4.49
CA MET A 67 5.12 -28.87 -3.66
C MET A 67 5.34 -30.27 -4.26
N ALA A 68 6.60 -30.69 -4.32
CA ALA A 68 6.99 -32.06 -4.64
C ALA A 68 7.82 -32.62 -3.49
N VAL A 69 7.56 -33.86 -3.10
CA VAL A 69 8.31 -34.59 -2.07
C VAL A 69 8.79 -35.89 -2.70
N PHE A 70 10.09 -36.13 -2.63
CA PHE A 70 10.73 -37.37 -3.06
C PHE A 70 11.23 -38.12 -1.82
N LYS A 71 11.26 -39.45 -1.92
CA LYS A 71 11.77 -40.34 -0.86
C LYS A 71 13.17 -40.81 -1.20
#